data_AF-A0A1G7ZRC6-F1
#
_entry.id   AF-A0A1G7ZRC6-F1
#
_cell.length_a   1.000
_cell.length_b   1.000
_cell.length_c   1.000
_cell.angle_alpha   90.00
_cell.angle_beta   90.00
_cell.angle_gamma   90.00
#
_symmetry.space_group_name_H-M   'P 1'
#
loop_
_entity.id
_entity.type
_entity.pdbx_description
1 polymer ?
#
loop_
_entity_poly.entity_id
_entity_poly.type
_entity_poly.pdbx_seq_one_letter_code
_entity_poly.pdbx_strand_id
1 'polypeptide(L)'
;MTTELTLPERAALALGTAKHEKELIELAEQSRSITEIKNKDAREQCHSTAMVLKTRRTSIRKAGKDARDDATKFSKAVIAEEDRLVALIEPDETRLIALRDAWDDEREAERQAKLAAEKARVDAIRRKIDEIKACPAESVGHPSASLAAVIELMERHEVTLEEFAEFAGEAEMAKVAALARLGEMLTAQQAHEAEQARIAAERAQLAKEREEAAERERQAAAERQRIADEERIARAKAHAAMLAEQQAHEARLRAEREAAEAELRKQREAEEARLAEQRAELARQQAAIDAANAERERVEREAREAAEAEARAEAQRIADEQAAEEAAAEAERQRRERVQFELNGPGDVEIVTTLALEYATNTTVVVGWLEKFNAAAFKSPTEKAA
;
A
#
# COMPACT_ATOMS: atom_id res chain seq x y z
N MET A 1 23.82 -117.56 -72.83
CA MET A 1 22.77 -116.53 -72.81
C MET A 1 21.46 -117.19 -73.21
N THR A 2 20.61 -117.48 -72.23
CA THR A 2 19.25 -117.97 -72.46
C THR A 2 18.42 -116.79 -72.93
N THR A 3 17.93 -116.81 -74.16
CA THR A 3 17.07 -115.74 -74.68
C THR A 3 15.84 -115.61 -73.77
N GLU A 4 15.67 -114.45 -73.14
CA GLU A 4 14.51 -114.18 -72.30
C GLU A 4 13.25 -114.11 -73.17
N LEU A 5 12.23 -114.87 -72.81
CA LEU A 5 10.93 -114.82 -73.48
C LEU A 5 10.24 -113.49 -73.13
N THR A 6 9.80 -112.78 -74.16
CA THR A 6 8.92 -111.62 -74.02
C THR A 6 7.58 -112.01 -73.40
N LEU A 7 6.83 -111.05 -72.83
CA LEU A 7 5.51 -111.32 -72.24
C LEU A 7 4.53 -112.00 -73.23
N PRO A 8 4.46 -111.60 -74.52
CA PRO A 8 3.65 -112.31 -75.50
C PRO A 8 4.12 -113.76 -75.74
N GLU A 9 5.43 -114.02 -75.75
CA GLU A 9 5.96 -115.38 -75.94
C GLU A 9 5.69 -116.29 -74.73
N ARG A 10 5.78 -115.74 -73.50
CA ARG A 10 5.36 -116.45 -72.28
C ARG A 10 3.87 -116.78 -72.30
N ALA A 11 3.04 -115.85 -72.76
CA ALA A 11 1.60 -116.07 -72.90
C ALA A 11 1.29 -117.13 -73.97
N ALA A 12 1.97 -117.10 -75.11
CA ALA A 12 1.83 -118.10 -76.17
C ALA A 12 2.26 -119.51 -75.71
N LEU A 13 3.33 -119.60 -74.93
CA LEU A 13 3.80 -120.85 -74.33
C LEU A 13 2.78 -121.39 -73.31
N ALA A 14 2.28 -120.54 -72.40
CA ALA A 14 1.31 -120.93 -71.38
C ALA A 14 -0.03 -121.40 -71.99
N LEU A 15 -0.43 -120.82 -73.11
CA LEU A 15 -1.62 -121.23 -73.86
C LEU A 15 -1.39 -122.42 -74.80
N GLY A 16 -0.15 -122.87 -75.01
CA GLY A 16 0.16 -123.92 -75.99
C GLY A 16 -0.24 -123.53 -77.42
N THR A 17 -0.15 -122.24 -77.76
CA THR A 17 -0.71 -121.66 -78.99
C THR A 17 -0.30 -122.42 -80.25
N ALA A 18 0.98 -122.75 -80.42
CA ALA A 18 1.47 -123.45 -81.62
C ALA A 18 0.80 -124.82 -81.84
N LYS A 19 0.49 -125.56 -80.76
CA LYS A 19 -0.21 -126.85 -80.84
C LYS A 19 -1.69 -126.63 -81.14
N HIS A 20 -2.33 -125.72 -80.41
CA HIS A 20 -3.76 -125.46 -80.59
C HIS A 20 -4.08 -124.87 -81.96
N GLU A 21 -3.25 -123.98 -82.48
CA GLU A 21 -3.45 -123.36 -83.79
C GLU A 21 -3.51 -124.41 -84.90
N LYS A 22 -2.56 -125.34 -84.95
CA LYS A 22 -2.56 -126.43 -85.92
C LYS A 22 -3.81 -127.31 -85.80
N GLU A 23 -4.15 -127.76 -84.58
CA GLU A 23 -5.33 -128.60 -84.34
C GLU A 23 -6.65 -127.87 -84.69
N LEU A 24 -6.72 -126.56 -84.43
CA LEU A 24 -7.90 -125.75 -84.74
C LEU A 24 -8.07 -125.52 -86.24
N ILE A 25 -6.98 -125.33 -86.99
CA ILE A 25 -7.02 -125.21 -88.45
C ILE A 25 -7.56 -126.51 -89.06
N GLU A 26 -7.05 -127.67 -88.64
CA GLU A 26 -7.52 -128.99 -89.11
C GLU A 26 -9.01 -129.22 -88.77
N LEU A 27 -9.43 -128.90 -87.55
CA LEU A 27 -10.84 -129.01 -87.15
C LEU A 27 -11.76 -128.04 -87.92
N ALA A 28 -11.28 -126.84 -88.22
CA ALA A 28 -12.02 -125.87 -89.02
C ALA A 28 -12.21 -126.38 -90.45
N GLU A 29 -11.18 -126.94 -91.08
CA GLU A 29 -11.28 -127.56 -92.41
C GLU A 29 -12.26 -128.73 -92.44
N GLN A 30 -12.19 -129.64 -91.46
CA GLN A 30 -13.16 -130.74 -91.34
C GLN A 30 -14.61 -130.22 -91.26
N SER A 31 -14.83 -129.15 -90.49
CA SER A 31 -16.16 -128.55 -90.35
C SER A 31 -16.69 -127.88 -91.63
N ARG A 32 -15.82 -127.38 -92.52
CA ARG A 32 -16.22 -126.71 -93.78
C ARG A 32 -16.93 -127.65 -94.75
N SER A 33 -16.62 -128.95 -94.70
CA SER A 33 -17.25 -129.95 -95.54
C SER A 33 -18.72 -130.23 -95.19
N ILE A 34 -19.16 -129.78 -94.01
CA ILE A 34 -20.53 -129.98 -93.49
C ILE A 34 -21.37 -128.74 -93.84
N THR A 35 -21.94 -128.71 -95.04
CA THR A 35 -22.75 -127.58 -95.53
C THR A 35 -24.26 -127.77 -95.34
N GLU A 36 -24.75 -129.02 -95.29
CA GLU A 36 -26.16 -129.37 -95.14
C GLU A 36 -26.35 -130.76 -94.51
N ILE A 37 -27.45 -130.98 -93.79
CA ILE A 37 -27.78 -132.27 -93.14
C ILE A 37 -28.82 -133.02 -93.99
N LYS A 38 -28.38 -134.02 -94.75
CA LYS A 38 -29.27 -134.80 -95.65
C LYS A 38 -29.83 -136.09 -95.03
N ASN A 39 -29.19 -136.60 -93.98
CA ASN A 39 -29.55 -137.87 -93.34
C ASN A 39 -29.10 -137.89 -91.87
N LYS A 40 -29.41 -139.00 -91.18
CA LYS A 40 -29.07 -139.19 -89.75
C LYS A 40 -27.57 -139.14 -89.50
N ASP A 41 -26.77 -139.75 -90.37
CA ASP A 41 -25.31 -139.82 -90.23
C ASP A 41 -24.68 -138.42 -90.35
N ALA A 42 -25.14 -137.59 -91.29
CA ALA A 42 -24.71 -136.20 -91.44
C ALA A 42 -25.04 -135.36 -90.21
N ARG A 43 -26.16 -135.62 -89.52
CA ARG A 43 -26.54 -134.95 -88.26
C ARG A 43 -25.60 -135.35 -87.12
N GLU A 44 -25.24 -136.63 -87.05
CA GLU A 44 -24.31 -137.17 -86.05
C GLU A 44 -22.90 -136.62 -86.25
N GLN A 45 -22.43 -136.56 -87.50
CA GLN A 45 -21.15 -135.93 -87.88
C GLN A 45 -21.14 -134.43 -87.52
N CYS A 46 -22.20 -133.68 -87.87
CA CYS A 46 -22.30 -132.26 -87.50
C CYS A 46 -22.25 -132.07 -85.97
N HIS A 47 -22.97 -132.90 -85.22
CA HIS A 47 -22.99 -132.83 -83.76
C HIS A 47 -21.62 -133.17 -83.15
N SER A 48 -20.97 -134.23 -83.60
CA SER A 48 -19.66 -134.64 -83.07
C SER A 48 -18.59 -133.58 -83.35
N THR A 49 -18.51 -133.05 -84.57
CA THR A 49 -17.61 -131.95 -84.93
C THR A 49 -17.90 -130.70 -84.09
N ALA A 50 -19.16 -130.34 -83.89
CA ALA A 50 -19.54 -129.20 -83.05
C ALA A 50 -19.14 -129.40 -81.57
N MET A 51 -19.27 -130.60 -81.02
CA MET A 51 -18.84 -130.89 -79.65
C MET A 51 -17.33 -130.86 -79.50
N VAL A 52 -16.57 -131.34 -80.48
CA VAL A 52 -15.10 -131.25 -80.49
C VAL A 52 -14.67 -129.78 -80.51
N LEU A 53 -15.21 -128.96 -81.42
CA LEU A 53 -14.93 -127.52 -81.48
C LEU A 53 -15.27 -126.80 -80.17
N LYS A 54 -16.44 -127.08 -79.60
CA LYS A 54 -16.87 -126.52 -78.31
C LYS A 54 -15.90 -126.89 -77.19
N THR A 55 -15.51 -128.17 -77.13
CA THR A 55 -14.56 -128.70 -76.12
C THR A 55 -13.21 -128.01 -76.24
N ARG A 56 -12.67 -127.88 -77.47
CA ARG A 56 -11.40 -127.17 -77.71
C ARG A 56 -11.45 -125.72 -77.27
N ARG A 57 -12.52 -124.98 -77.63
CA ARG A 57 -12.73 -123.60 -77.17
C ARG A 57 -12.75 -123.49 -75.64
N THR A 58 -13.46 -124.38 -74.95
CA THR A 58 -13.53 -124.36 -73.49
C THR A 58 -12.19 -124.71 -72.85
N SER A 59 -11.41 -125.64 -73.42
CA SER A 59 -10.08 -125.99 -72.93
C SER A 59 -9.09 -124.84 -73.07
N ILE A 60 -9.09 -124.09 -74.18
CA ILE A 60 -8.24 -122.90 -74.34
C ILE A 60 -8.62 -121.81 -73.34
N ARG A 61 -9.92 -121.56 -73.13
CA ARG A 61 -10.38 -120.61 -72.09
C ARG A 61 -9.95 -121.02 -70.70
N LYS A 62 -10.00 -122.33 -70.39
CA LYS A 62 -9.52 -122.89 -69.13
C LYS A 62 -8.01 -122.69 -68.98
N ALA A 63 -7.21 -123.03 -69.99
CA ALA A 63 -5.76 -122.80 -69.98
C ALA A 63 -5.41 -121.33 -69.75
N GLY A 64 -6.12 -120.41 -70.41
CA GLY A 64 -5.93 -118.97 -70.19
C GLY A 64 -6.34 -118.49 -68.80
N LYS A 65 -7.37 -119.08 -68.19
CA LYS A 65 -7.74 -118.80 -66.79
C LYS A 65 -6.66 -119.35 -65.85
N ASP A 66 -6.26 -120.60 -66.02
CA ASP A 66 -5.26 -121.27 -65.18
C ASP A 66 -3.91 -120.55 -65.23
N ALA A 67 -3.48 -120.07 -66.41
CA ALA A 67 -2.25 -119.28 -66.57
C ALA A 67 -2.31 -117.91 -65.85
N ARG A 68 -3.46 -117.21 -65.89
CA ARG A 68 -3.63 -115.96 -65.14
C ARG A 68 -3.73 -116.20 -63.63
N ASP A 69 -4.40 -117.27 -63.22
CA ASP A 69 -4.52 -117.66 -61.82
C ASP A 69 -3.12 -118.00 -61.25
N ASP A 70 -2.27 -118.70 -62.01
CA ASP A 70 -0.88 -118.98 -61.64
C ASP A 70 -0.02 -117.70 -61.57
N ALA A 71 -0.08 -116.84 -62.58
CA ALA A 71 0.63 -115.55 -62.56
C ALA A 71 0.25 -114.68 -61.36
N THR A 72 -1.04 -114.69 -60.98
CA THR A 72 -1.54 -113.99 -59.80
C THR A 72 -0.97 -114.60 -58.51
N LYS A 73 -0.91 -115.93 -58.40
CA LYS A 73 -0.30 -116.62 -57.26
C LYS A 73 1.19 -116.31 -57.15
N PHE A 74 1.90 -116.31 -58.26
CA PHE A 74 3.32 -115.95 -58.31
C PHE A 74 3.54 -114.51 -57.84
N SER A 75 2.79 -113.54 -58.37
CA SER A 75 2.89 -112.14 -57.93
C SER A 75 2.63 -111.97 -56.43
N LYS A 76 1.63 -112.67 -55.87
CA LYS A 76 1.39 -112.67 -54.43
C LYS A 76 2.52 -113.30 -53.62
N ALA A 77 3.14 -114.36 -54.13
CA ALA A 77 4.27 -115.01 -53.49
C ALA A 77 5.52 -114.10 -53.48
N VAL A 78 5.74 -113.34 -54.56
CA VAL A 78 6.82 -112.33 -54.63
C VAL A 78 6.61 -111.23 -53.59
N ILE A 79 5.40 -110.66 -53.50
CA ILE A 79 5.07 -109.62 -52.50
C ILE A 79 5.26 -110.18 -51.08
N ALA A 80 4.78 -111.39 -50.80
CA ALA A 80 4.93 -111.99 -49.48
C ALA A 80 6.40 -112.24 -49.10
N GLU A 81 7.26 -112.59 -50.07
CA GLU A 81 8.70 -112.75 -49.81
C GLU A 81 9.40 -111.38 -49.66
N GLU A 82 9.00 -110.37 -50.45
CA GLU A 82 9.46 -108.99 -50.26
C GLU A 82 9.14 -108.50 -48.85
N ASP A 83 7.88 -108.62 -48.42
CA ASP A 83 7.43 -108.23 -47.07
C ASP A 83 8.22 -108.99 -45.99
N ARG A 84 8.51 -110.29 -46.18
CA ARG A 84 9.32 -111.09 -45.25
C ARG A 84 10.75 -110.58 -45.16
N LEU A 85 11.36 -110.21 -46.29
CA LEU A 85 12.72 -109.70 -46.34
C LEU A 85 12.82 -108.29 -45.73
N VAL A 86 11.84 -107.42 -46.01
CA VAL A 86 11.75 -106.08 -45.40
C VAL A 86 11.55 -106.20 -43.89
N ALA A 87 10.62 -107.04 -43.44
CA ALA A 87 10.35 -107.24 -42.01
C ALA A 87 11.56 -107.80 -41.23
N LEU A 88 12.52 -108.44 -41.91
CA LEU A 88 13.76 -108.89 -41.29
C LEU A 88 14.70 -107.73 -40.94
N ILE A 89 14.73 -106.67 -41.75
CA ILE A 89 15.71 -105.58 -41.63
C ILE A 89 15.12 -104.29 -41.05
N GLU A 90 13.84 -104.01 -41.27
CA GLU A 90 13.17 -102.76 -40.86
C GLU A 90 13.27 -102.47 -39.35
N PRO A 91 13.09 -103.45 -38.43
CA PRO A 91 13.25 -103.19 -37.00
C PRO A 91 14.69 -102.78 -36.62
N ASP A 92 15.70 -103.37 -37.27
CA ASP A 92 17.10 -103.05 -37.03
C ASP A 92 17.47 -101.69 -37.63
N GLU A 93 17.01 -101.37 -38.84
CA GLU A 93 17.17 -100.03 -39.43
C GLU A 93 16.58 -98.96 -38.52
N THR A 94 15.33 -99.16 -38.07
CA THR A 94 14.65 -98.24 -37.15
C THR A 94 15.41 -98.08 -35.84
N ARG A 95 15.87 -99.18 -35.24
CA ARG A 95 16.66 -99.17 -34.00
C ARG A 95 18.00 -98.45 -34.18
N LEU A 96 18.68 -98.68 -35.31
CA LEU A 96 19.99 -98.07 -35.58
C LEU A 96 19.87 -96.57 -35.84
N ILE A 97 18.85 -96.12 -36.56
CA ILE A 97 18.54 -94.70 -36.73
C ILE A 97 18.26 -94.04 -35.38
N ALA A 98 17.39 -94.65 -34.56
CA ALA A 98 17.09 -94.13 -33.23
C ALA A 98 18.32 -94.04 -32.32
N LEU A 99 19.24 -95.03 -32.38
CA LEU A 99 20.49 -95.01 -31.62
C LEU A 99 21.43 -93.90 -32.09
N ARG A 100 21.55 -93.69 -33.41
CA ARG A 100 22.35 -92.58 -33.97
C ARG A 100 21.80 -91.24 -33.53
N ASP A 101 20.49 -91.03 -33.70
CA ASP A 101 19.85 -89.75 -33.43
C ASP A 101 19.95 -89.41 -31.93
N ALA A 102 19.73 -90.39 -31.03
CA ALA A 102 19.90 -90.20 -29.59
C ALA A 102 21.35 -89.81 -29.21
N TRP A 103 22.35 -90.42 -29.85
CA TRP A 103 23.75 -90.07 -29.60
C TRP A 103 24.10 -88.65 -30.09
N ASP A 104 23.63 -88.29 -31.29
CA ASP A 104 23.85 -86.97 -31.86
C ASP A 104 23.15 -85.88 -31.01
N ASP A 105 21.93 -86.15 -30.54
CA ASP A 105 21.18 -85.26 -29.64
C ASP A 105 21.89 -85.07 -28.29
N GLU A 106 22.42 -86.13 -27.68
CA GLU A 106 23.19 -86.04 -26.43
C GLU A 106 24.46 -85.19 -26.60
N ARG A 107 25.18 -85.36 -27.72
CA ARG A 107 26.39 -84.58 -28.03
C ARG A 107 26.07 -83.12 -28.28
N GLU A 108 24.99 -82.82 -29.00
CA GLU A 108 24.55 -81.46 -29.23
C GLU A 108 24.08 -80.81 -27.92
N ALA A 109 23.32 -81.52 -27.09
CA ALA A 109 22.92 -81.03 -25.76
C ALA A 109 24.14 -80.73 -24.87
N GLU A 110 25.16 -81.61 -24.86
CA GLU A 110 26.40 -81.38 -24.12
C GLU A 110 27.16 -80.15 -24.67
N ARG A 111 27.22 -79.99 -26.00
CA ARG A 111 27.86 -78.83 -26.63
C ARG A 111 27.14 -77.54 -26.26
N GLN A 112 25.81 -77.52 -26.32
CA GLN A 112 24.99 -76.37 -25.96
C GLN A 112 25.11 -76.05 -24.47
N ALA A 113 25.13 -77.07 -23.59
CA ALA A 113 25.33 -76.88 -22.16
C ALA A 113 26.70 -76.25 -21.85
N LYS A 114 27.78 -76.69 -22.52
CA LYS A 114 29.11 -76.09 -22.38
C LYS A 114 29.14 -74.64 -22.86
N LEU A 115 28.53 -74.34 -24.01
CA LEU A 115 28.42 -72.98 -24.52
C LEU A 115 27.60 -72.07 -23.60
N ALA A 116 26.49 -72.58 -23.05
CA ALA A 116 25.66 -71.84 -22.12
C ALA A 116 26.39 -71.58 -20.79
N ALA A 117 27.10 -72.58 -20.25
CA ALA A 117 27.90 -72.44 -19.05
C ALA A 117 29.03 -71.41 -19.24
N GLU A 118 29.73 -71.45 -20.38
CA GLU A 118 30.79 -70.50 -20.70
C GLU A 118 30.24 -69.08 -20.89
N LYS A 119 29.12 -68.94 -21.60
CA LYS A 119 28.44 -67.65 -21.74
C LYS A 119 28.02 -67.10 -20.37
N ALA A 120 27.42 -67.92 -19.52
CA ALA A 120 27.01 -67.52 -18.18
C ALA A 120 28.21 -67.09 -17.31
N ARG A 121 29.35 -67.79 -17.43
CA ARG A 121 30.61 -67.41 -16.77
C ARG A 121 31.07 -66.03 -17.24
N VAL A 122 31.15 -65.81 -18.55
CA VAL A 122 31.58 -64.52 -19.14
C VAL A 122 30.62 -63.39 -18.75
N ASP A 123 29.31 -63.61 -18.84
CA ASP A 123 28.30 -62.62 -18.48
C ASP A 123 28.37 -62.24 -16.99
N ALA A 124 28.61 -63.22 -16.10
CA ALA A 124 28.81 -62.96 -14.68
C ALA A 124 30.05 -62.12 -14.39
N ILE A 125 31.18 -62.39 -15.07
CA ILE A 125 32.41 -61.60 -14.94
C ILE A 125 32.19 -60.18 -15.46
N ARG A 126 31.57 -60.02 -16.63
CA ARG A 126 31.28 -58.70 -17.22
C ARG A 126 30.37 -57.87 -16.32
N ARG A 127 29.35 -58.48 -15.71
CA ARG A 127 28.47 -57.80 -14.76
C ARG A 127 29.24 -57.21 -13.59
N LYS A 128 30.20 -57.95 -13.01
CA LYS A 128 31.06 -57.42 -11.93
C LYS A 128 31.89 -56.22 -12.39
N ILE A 129 32.44 -56.28 -13.61
CA ILE A 129 33.18 -55.16 -14.21
C ILE A 129 32.26 -53.94 -14.39
N ASP A 130 31.03 -54.17 -14.85
CA ASP A 130 30.04 -53.10 -15.03
C ASP A 130 29.61 -52.48 -13.70
N GLU A 131 29.50 -53.27 -12.62
CA GLU A 131 29.25 -52.77 -11.26
C GLU A 131 30.39 -51.85 -10.79
N ILE A 132 31.66 -52.20 -11.07
CA ILE A 132 32.81 -51.31 -10.82
C ILE A 132 32.69 -50.01 -11.62
N LYS A 133 32.35 -50.09 -12.92
CA LYS A 133 32.19 -48.92 -13.80
C LYS A 133 31.03 -48.01 -13.37
N ALA A 134 29.96 -48.58 -12.80
CA ALA A 134 28.77 -47.85 -12.38
C ALA A 134 28.94 -47.11 -11.05
N CYS A 135 29.84 -47.57 -10.17
CA CYS A 135 30.02 -47.03 -8.82
C CYS A 135 30.16 -45.50 -8.72
N PRO A 136 30.94 -44.79 -9.59
CA PRO A 136 30.99 -43.33 -9.56
C PRO A 136 29.64 -42.66 -9.88
N ALA A 137 28.87 -43.23 -10.80
CA ALA A 137 27.55 -42.70 -11.16
C ALA A 137 26.53 -42.88 -10.03
N GLU A 138 26.59 -44.03 -9.33
CA GLU A 138 25.75 -44.30 -8.16
C GLU A 138 26.12 -43.45 -6.95
N SER A 139 27.36 -42.93 -6.90
CA SER A 139 27.86 -42.12 -5.80
C SER A 139 27.58 -40.62 -5.93
N VAL A 140 26.87 -40.20 -6.98
CA VAL A 140 26.55 -38.78 -7.21
C VAL A 140 25.67 -38.22 -6.09
N GLY A 141 26.09 -37.09 -5.51
CA GLY A 141 25.37 -36.40 -4.44
C GLY A 141 25.64 -36.96 -3.04
N HIS A 142 26.48 -37.98 -2.89
CA HIS A 142 26.91 -38.44 -1.58
C HIS A 142 27.82 -37.40 -0.88
N PRO A 143 27.74 -37.30 0.46
CA PRO A 143 28.66 -36.48 1.25
C PRO A 143 30.12 -36.95 1.11
N SER A 144 31.07 -36.07 1.40
CA SER A 144 32.51 -36.36 1.29
C SER A 144 32.93 -37.58 2.11
N ALA A 145 32.38 -37.74 3.32
CA ALA A 145 32.65 -38.88 4.18
C ALA A 145 32.21 -40.22 3.57
N SER A 146 31.04 -40.25 2.91
CA SER A 146 30.54 -41.44 2.23
C SER A 146 31.36 -41.76 0.99
N LEU A 147 31.76 -40.75 0.21
CA LEU A 147 32.64 -40.92 -0.96
C LEU A 147 33.99 -41.50 -0.55
N ALA A 148 34.58 -41.02 0.55
CA ALA A 148 35.83 -41.56 1.08
C ALA A 148 35.71 -43.04 1.49
N ALA A 149 34.60 -43.42 2.12
CA ALA A 149 34.36 -44.82 2.50
C ALA A 149 34.17 -45.74 1.28
N VAL A 150 33.51 -45.26 0.22
CA VAL A 150 33.35 -46.00 -1.04
C VAL A 150 34.69 -46.19 -1.74
N ILE A 151 35.53 -45.15 -1.79
CA ILE A 151 36.89 -45.22 -2.33
C ILE A 151 37.70 -46.27 -1.57
N GLU A 152 37.70 -46.22 -0.24
CA GLU A 152 38.43 -47.17 0.59
C GLU A 152 37.97 -48.63 0.37
N LEU A 153 36.66 -48.86 0.25
CA LEU A 153 36.12 -50.19 -0.05
C LEU A 153 36.59 -50.68 -1.42
N MET A 154 36.56 -49.81 -2.44
CA MET A 154 36.99 -50.16 -3.79
C MET A 154 38.50 -50.39 -3.86
N GLU A 155 39.31 -49.59 -3.16
CA GLU A 155 40.77 -49.78 -3.07
C GLU A 155 41.13 -51.14 -2.48
N ARG A 156 40.45 -51.55 -1.40
CA ARG A 156 40.63 -52.85 -0.74
C ARG A 156 40.17 -54.05 -1.59
N HIS A 157 39.31 -53.85 -2.57
CA HIS A 157 38.85 -54.91 -3.45
C HIS A 157 39.96 -55.31 -4.44
N GLU A 158 40.60 -56.46 -4.23
CA GLU A 158 41.65 -56.94 -5.14
C GLU A 158 41.06 -57.54 -6.43
N VAL A 159 41.58 -57.13 -7.58
CA VAL A 159 41.21 -57.75 -8.87
C VAL A 159 42.10 -58.96 -9.09
N THR A 160 41.54 -60.16 -8.96
CA THR A 160 42.29 -61.42 -9.08
C THR A 160 41.97 -62.17 -10.36
N LEU A 161 42.92 -62.99 -10.83
CA LEU A 161 42.71 -63.91 -11.95
C LEU A 161 41.70 -65.01 -11.62
N GLU A 162 41.51 -65.35 -10.34
CA GLU A 162 40.51 -66.34 -9.92
C GLU A 162 39.09 -65.82 -10.12
N GLU A 163 38.87 -64.53 -9.87
CA GLU A 163 37.54 -63.93 -9.95
C GLU A 163 37.19 -63.44 -11.36
N PHE A 164 38.15 -62.83 -12.07
CA PHE A 164 37.91 -62.19 -13.37
C PHE A 164 38.52 -62.94 -14.55
N ALA A 165 39.29 -64.00 -14.30
CA ALA A 165 39.91 -64.84 -15.32
C ALA A 165 40.63 -63.99 -16.39
N GLU A 166 40.30 -64.19 -17.67
CA GLU A 166 40.89 -63.47 -18.79
C GLU A 166 40.55 -61.97 -18.82
N PHE A 167 39.55 -61.53 -18.04
CA PHE A 167 39.11 -60.13 -17.96
C PHE A 167 39.73 -59.37 -16.78
N ALA A 168 40.65 -59.97 -16.02
CA ALA A 168 41.26 -59.30 -14.87
C ALA A 168 41.94 -57.96 -15.25
N GLY A 169 42.57 -57.88 -16.43
CA GLY A 169 43.12 -56.61 -16.93
C GLY A 169 42.06 -55.55 -17.19
N GLU A 170 40.90 -55.93 -17.75
CA GLU A 170 39.78 -55.01 -17.97
C GLU A 170 39.17 -54.55 -16.64
N ALA A 171 39.01 -55.46 -15.68
CA ALA A 171 38.50 -55.17 -14.35
C ALA A 171 39.41 -54.19 -13.59
N GLU A 172 40.73 -54.36 -13.67
CA GLU A 172 41.69 -53.45 -13.05
C GLU A 172 41.63 -52.06 -13.69
N MET A 173 41.54 -51.99 -15.02
CA MET A 173 41.33 -50.71 -15.71
C MET A 173 40.03 -50.02 -15.30
N ALA A 174 38.94 -50.79 -15.17
CA ALA A 174 37.66 -50.27 -14.68
C ALA A 174 37.77 -49.74 -13.24
N LYS A 175 38.46 -50.47 -12.36
CA LYS A 175 38.70 -50.06 -10.97
C LYS A 175 39.51 -48.77 -10.91
N VAL A 176 40.62 -48.68 -11.64
CA VAL A 176 41.46 -47.46 -11.69
C VAL A 176 40.67 -46.26 -12.20
N ALA A 177 39.88 -46.43 -13.27
CA ALA A 177 39.04 -45.37 -13.81
C ALA A 177 37.94 -44.92 -12.84
N ALA A 178 37.32 -45.87 -12.14
CA ALA A 178 36.30 -45.59 -11.14
C ALA A 178 36.88 -44.85 -9.93
N LEU A 179 38.02 -45.30 -9.40
CA LEU A 179 38.74 -44.64 -8.30
C LEU A 179 39.16 -43.22 -8.66
N ALA A 180 39.67 -43.00 -9.87
CA ALA A 180 40.03 -41.65 -10.34
C ALA A 180 38.82 -40.71 -10.31
N ARG A 181 37.67 -41.15 -10.84
CA ARG A 181 36.44 -40.35 -10.88
C ARG A 181 35.86 -40.11 -9.50
N LEU A 182 35.87 -41.12 -8.62
CA LEU A 182 35.45 -40.96 -7.23
C LEU A 182 36.36 -39.97 -6.48
N GLY A 183 37.67 -40.00 -6.74
CA GLY A 183 38.63 -39.05 -6.16
C GLY A 183 38.37 -37.59 -6.59
N GLU A 184 38.04 -37.37 -7.86
CA GLU A 184 37.61 -36.06 -8.35
C GLU A 184 36.32 -35.59 -7.65
N MET A 185 35.33 -36.48 -7.52
CA MET A 185 34.07 -36.20 -6.82
C MET A 185 34.29 -35.88 -5.34
N LEU A 186 35.15 -36.65 -4.65
CA LEU A 186 35.50 -36.42 -3.25
C LEU A 186 36.12 -35.03 -3.07
N THR A 187 37.08 -34.67 -3.92
CA THR A 187 37.75 -33.36 -3.87
C THR A 187 36.76 -32.22 -4.09
N ALA A 188 35.88 -32.35 -5.09
CA ALA A 188 34.84 -31.36 -5.36
C ALA A 188 33.84 -31.23 -4.19
N GLN A 189 33.44 -32.36 -3.59
CA GLN A 189 32.50 -32.38 -2.49
C GLN A 189 33.10 -31.81 -1.20
N GLN A 190 34.37 -32.10 -0.90
CA GLN A 190 35.10 -31.49 0.23
C GLN A 190 35.20 -29.97 0.07
N ALA A 191 35.50 -29.50 -1.13
CA ALA A 191 35.54 -28.06 -1.41
C ALA A 191 34.15 -27.42 -1.25
N HIS A 192 33.09 -28.09 -1.72
CA HIS A 192 31.72 -27.62 -1.55
C HIS A 192 31.33 -27.54 -0.07
N GLU A 193 31.57 -28.60 0.71
CA GLU A 193 31.24 -28.65 2.13
C GLU A 193 32.04 -27.63 2.95
N ALA A 194 33.33 -27.44 2.64
CA ALA A 194 34.16 -26.41 3.28
C ALA A 194 33.63 -24.99 2.99
N GLU A 195 33.19 -24.74 1.75
CA GLU A 195 32.56 -23.47 1.39
C GLU A 195 31.22 -23.26 2.11
N GLN A 196 30.38 -24.31 2.18
CA GLN A 196 29.13 -24.24 2.96
C GLN A 196 29.39 -23.96 4.44
N ALA A 197 30.42 -24.58 5.03
CA ALA A 197 30.82 -24.31 6.40
C ALA A 197 31.31 -22.88 6.60
N ARG A 198 32.07 -22.32 5.64
CA ARG A 198 32.51 -20.92 5.65
C ARG A 198 31.32 -19.96 5.59
N ILE A 199 30.39 -20.19 4.66
CA ILE A 199 29.18 -19.38 4.52
C ILE A 199 28.32 -19.46 5.80
N ALA A 200 28.20 -20.63 6.40
CA ALA A 200 27.46 -20.79 7.65
C ALA A 200 28.13 -20.03 8.81
N ALA A 201 29.45 -20.10 8.92
CA ALA A 201 30.22 -19.35 9.92
C ALA A 201 30.09 -17.83 9.72
N GLU A 202 30.19 -17.35 8.48
CA GLU A 202 30.02 -15.93 8.14
C GLU A 202 28.61 -15.44 8.47
N ARG A 203 27.56 -16.22 8.12
CA ARG A 203 26.17 -15.90 8.49
C ARG A 203 25.97 -15.84 10.00
N ALA A 204 26.61 -16.73 10.76
CA ALA A 204 26.55 -16.73 12.21
C ALA A 204 27.27 -15.52 12.82
N GLN A 205 28.42 -15.11 12.26
CA GLN A 205 29.11 -13.87 12.68
C GLN A 205 28.26 -12.63 12.37
N LEU A 206 27.74 -12.52 11.15
CA LEU A 206 26.89 -11.39 10.76
C LEU A 206 25.61 -11.31 11.62
N ALA A 207 25.04 -12.45 12.01
CA ALA A 207 23.90 -12.47 12.92
C ALA A 207 24.24 -11.91 14.30
N LYS A 208 25.40 -12.30 14.87
CA LYS A 208 25.89 -11.77 16.14
C LYS A 208 26.17 -10.27 16.07
N GLU A 209 26.83 -9.81 15.01
CA GLU A 209 27.11 -8.38 14.79
C GLU A 209 25.82 -7.56 14.70
N ARG A 210 24.78 -8.08 14.04
CA ARG A 210 23.46 -7.42 13.99
C ARG A 210 22.79 -7.36 15.35
N GLU A 211 22.89 -8.42 16.15
CA GLU A 211 22.34 -8.46 17.50
C GLU A 211 23.06 -7.45 18.41
N GLU A 212 24.39 -7.42 18.39
CA GLU A 212 25.20 -6.43 19.11
C GLU A 212 24.90 -5.00 18.65
N ALA A 213 24.76 -4.76 17.35
CA ALA A 213 24.42 -3.44 16.81
C ALA A 213 23.03 -3.00 17.27
N ALA A 214 22.04 -3.90 17.25
CA ALA A 214 20.69 -3.63 17.75
C ALA A 214 20.67 -3.38 19.27
N GLU A 215 21.52 -4.04 20.04
CA GLU A 215 21.71 -3.73 21.46
C GLU A 215 22.34 -2.36 21.67
N ARG A 216 23.42 -2.03 20.96
CA ARG A 216 24.05 -0.70 21.03
C ARG A 216 23.08 0.40 20.63
N GLU A 217 22.25 0.19 19.60
CA GLU A 217 21.23 1.14 19.19
C GLU A 217 20.13 1.30 20.24
N ARG A 218 19.66 0.21 20.86
CA ARG A 218 18.71 0.26 21.98
C ARG A 218 19.28 1.03 23.17
N GLN A 219 20.54 0.79 23.52
CA GLN A 219 21.23 1.51 24.60
C GLN A 219 21.39 3.00 24.26
N ALA A 220 21.82 3.32 23.04
CA ALA A 220 21.97 4.71 22.59
C ALA A 220 20.62 5.45 22.52
N ALA A 221 19.55 4.79 22.10
CA ALA A 221 18.20 5.35 22.09
C ALA A 221 17.68 5.61 23.51
N ALA A 222 17.87 4.65 24.42
CA ALA A 222 17.52 4.80 25.83
C ALA A 222 18.29 5.97 26.47
N GLU A 223 19.60 6.09 26.20
CA GLU A 223 20.41 7.18 26.73
C GLU A 223 20.00 8.55 26.14
N ARG A 224 19.76 8.62 24.82
CA ARG A 224 19.22 9.85 24.19
C ARG A 224 17.89 10.26 24.81
N GLN A 225 17.02 9.29 25.11
CA GLN A 225 15.73 9.57 25.72
C GLN A 225 15.88 10.05 27.17
N ARG A 226 16.81 9.47 27.94
CA ARG A 226 17.16 9.98 29.28
C ARG A 226 17.67 11.42 29.23
N ILE A 227 18.60 11.72 28.33
CA ILE A 227 19.13 13.08 28.15
C ILE A 227 18.01 14.05 27.76
N ALA A 228 17.14 13.67 26.83
CA ALA A 228 16.02 14.51 26.41
C ALA A 228 15.01 14.76 27.55
N ASP A 229 14.74 13.74 28.37
CA ASP A 229 13.89 13.86 29.56
C ASP A 229 14.51 14.76 30.62
N GLU A 230 15.81 14.61 30.90
CA GLU A 230 16.57 15.47 31.81
C GLU A 230 16.58 16.93 31.31
N GLU A 231 16.83 17.16 30.01
CA GLU A 231 16.74 18.49 29.41
C GLU A 231 15.34 19.08 29.49
N ARG A 232 14.29 18.28 29.24
CA ARG A 232 12.90 18.74 29.33
C ARG A 232 12.55 19.15 30.75
N ILE A 233 12.96 18.36 31.76
CA ILE A 233 12.79 18.70 33.17
C ILE A 233 13.57 19.97 33.52
N ALA A 234 14.82 20.10 33.06
CA ALA A 234 15.63 21.28 33.30
C ALA A 234 15.02 22.55 32.66
N ARG A 235 14.55 22.47 31.41
CA ARG A 235 13.86 23.57 30.72
C ARG A 235 12.55 23.94 31.42
N ALA A 236 11.77 22.95 31.86
CA ALA A 236 10.54 23.20 32.61
C ALA A 236 10.82 23.90 33.95
N LYS A 237 11.87 23.48 34.68
CA LYS A 237 12.31 24.16 35.91
C LYS A 237 12.80 25.58 35.65
N ALA A 238 13.60 25.79 34.62
CA ALA A 238 14.09 27.12 34.25
C ALA A 238 12.96 28.06 33.84
N HIS A 239 12.00 27.57 33.05
CA HIS A 239 10.81 28.32 32.66
C HIS A 239 9.91 28.64 33.85
N ALA A 240 9.70 27.68 34.77
CA ALA A 240 8.96 27.92 36.00
C ALA A 240 9.64 28.95 36.92
N ALA A 241 10.98 28.90 37.03
CA ALA A 241 11.75 29.88 37.79
C ALA A 241 11.65 31.28 37.17
N MET A 242 11.74 31.39 35.84
CA MET A 242 11.57 32.66 35.12
C MET A 242 10.16 33.25 35.32
N LEU A 243 9.11 32.43 35.21
CA LEU A 243 7.74 32.85 35.50
C LEU A 243 7.57 33.30 36.95
N ALA A 244 8.14 32.57 37.92
CA ALA A 244 8.09 32.95 39.32
C ALA A 244 8.82 34.26 39.60
N GLU A 245 9.96 34.50 38.93
CA GLU A 245 10.71 35.75 39.02
C GLU A 245 9.95 36.92 38.38
N GLN A 246 9.33 36.71 37.22
CA GLN A 246 8.46 37.71 36.57
C GLN A 246 7.26 38.05 37.46
N GLN A 247 6.58 37.04 38.01
CA GLN A 247 5.46 37.25 38.93
C GLN A 247 5.90 37.99 40.21
N ALA A 248 7.07 37.66 40.76
CA ALA A 248 7.62 38.37 41.91
C ALA A 248 7.99 39.82 41.56
N HIS A 249 8.53 40.06 40.36
CA HIS A 249 8.86 41.40 39.88
C HIS A 249 7.61 42.24 39.62
N GLU A 250 6.60 41.69 38.96
CA GLU A 250 5.30 42.34 38.74
C GLU A 250 4.57 42.61 40.06
N ALA A 251 4.60 41.68 41.02
CA ALA A 251 4.05 41.88 42.35
C ALA A 251 4.78 43.00 43.11
N ARG A 252 6.11 43.10 42.98
CA ARG A 252 6.89 44.21 43.55
C ARG A 252 6.54 45.54 42.90
N LEU A 253 6.48 45.60 41.57
CA LEU A 253 6.07 46.80 40.83
C LEU A 253 4.65 47.23 41.20
N ARG A 254 3.74 46.27 41.36
CA ARG A 254 2.37 46.54 41.78
C ARG A 254 2.31 47.06 43.21
N ALA A 255 3.04 46.44 44.14
CA ALA A 255 3.13 46.92 45.52
C ALA A 255 3.78 48.32 45.60
N GLU A 256 4.79 48.60 44.77
CA GLU A 256 5.43 49.91 44.68
C GLU A 256 4.48 50.97 44.10
N ARG A 257 3.69 50.63 43.06
CA ARG A 257 2.65 51.52 42.51
C ARG A 257 1.53 51.76 43.51
N GLU A 258 1.03 50.72 44.18
CA GLU A 258 -0.01 50.84 45.21
C GLU A 258 0.50 51.67 46.40
N ALA A 259 1.77 51.51 46.80
CA ALA A 259 2.40 52.34 47.83
C ALA A 259 2.59 53.79 47.37
N ALA A 260 3.03 54.02 46.13
CA ALA A 260 3.19 55.36 45.56
C ALA A 260 1.84 56.07 45.36
N GLU A 261 0.79 55.36 44.95
CA GLU A 261 -0.57 55.89 44.83
C GLU A 261 -1.18 56.19 46.20
N ALA A 262 -0.95 55.34 47.20
CA ALA A 262 -1.36 55.59 48.57
C ALA A 262 -0.63 56.80 49.17
N GLU A 263 0.66 56.95 48.88
CA GLU A 263 1.46 58.10 49.34
C GLU A 263 1.04 59.39 48.62
N LEU A 264 0.80 59.34 47.30
CA LEU A 264 0.27 60.47 46.54
C LEU A 264 -1.14 60.84 47.01
N ARG A 265 -1.97 59.87 47.38
CA ARG A 265 -3.29 60.11 47.97
C ARG A 265 -3.17 60.75 49.35
N LYS A 266 -2.28 60.29 50.22
CA LYS A 266 -2.00 60.95 51.51
C LYS A 266 -1.47 62.37 51.31
N GLN A 267 -0.59 62.59 50.33
CA GLN A 267 -0.08 63.91 50.00
C GLN A 267 -1.20 64.83 49.49
N ARG A 268 -2.08 64.34 48.63
CA ARG A 268 -3.27 65.08 48.16
C ARG A 268 -4.25 65.37 49.30
N GLU A 269 -4.54 64.39 50.15
CA GLU A 269 -5.41 64.58 51.32
C GLU A 269 -4.79 65.57 52.32
N ALA A 270 -3.47 65.53 52.52
CA ALA A 270 -2.75 66.48 53.38
C ALA A 270 -2.64 67.88 52.75
N GLU A 271 -2.46 67.97 51.44
CA GLU A 271 -2.43 69.23 50.70
C GLU A 271 -3.84 69.85 50.62
N GLU A 272 -4.87 69.04 50.42
CA GLU A 272 -6.28 69.45 50.44
C GLU A 272 -6.70 69.86 51.86
N ALA A 273 -6.25 69.15 52.90
CA ALA A 273 -6.42 69.57 54.29
C ALA A 273 -5.69 70.89 54.59
N ARG A 274 -4.46 71.07 54.09
CA ARG A 274 -3.72 72.34 54.21
C ARG A 274 -4.38 73.48 53.46
N LEU A 275 -4.90 73.22 52.26
CA LEU A 275 -5.63 74.21 51.45
C LEU A 275 -6.99 74.51 52.09
N ALA A 276 -7.66 73.53 52.71
CA ALA A 276 -8.88 73.74 53.46
C ALA A 276 -8.62 74.53 54.74
N GLU A 277 -7.51 74.26 55.44
CA GLU A 277 -7.07 75.03 56.61
C GLU A 277 -6.66 76.45 56.23
N GLN A 278 -5.89 76.63 55.15
CA GLN A 278 -5.58 77.95 54.60
C GLN A 278 -6.84 78.68 54.13
N ARG A 279 -7.81 78.00 53.50
CA ARG A 279 -9.09 78.61 53.12
C ARG A 279 -9.95 78.94 54.33
N ALA A 280 -9.93 78.12 55.38
CA ALA A 280 -10.64 78.40 56.64
C ALA A 280 -9.98 79.56 57.40
N GLU A 281 -8.65 79.66 57.35
CA GLU A 281 -7.90 80.76 57.95
C GLU A 281 -8.04 82.04 57.13
N LEU A 282 -7.98 81.99 55.80
CA LEU A 282 -8.33 83.10 54.91
C LEU A 282 -9.80 83.50 55.09
N ALA A 283 -10.73 82.55 55.25
CA ALA A 283 -12.13 82.86 55.54
C ALA A 283 -12.32 83.47 56.93
N ARG A 284 -11.53 83.07 57.94
CA ARG A 284 -11.51 83.72 59.27
C ARG A 284 -10.89 85.11 59.22
N GLN A 285 -9.79 85.28 58.50
CA GLN A 285 -9.15 86.59 58.29
C GLN A 285 -10.06 87.50 57.48
N GLN A 286 -10.70 86.99 56.43
CA GLN A 286 -11.66 87.74 55.62
C GLN A 286 -12.93 88.05 56.42
N ALA A 287 -13.47 87.11 57.21
CA ALA A 287 -14.59 87.39 58.12
C ALA A 287 -14.21 88.38 59.23
N ALA A 288 -12.97 88.39 59.71
CA ALA A 288 -12.48 89.37 60.67
C ALA A 288 -12.28 90.75 60.02
N ILE A 289 -11.80 90.80 58.78
CA ILE A 289 -11.69 92.02 57.97
C ILE A 289 -13.08 92.55 57.61
N ASP A 290 -14.02 91.69 57.20
CA ASP A 290 -15.38 92.04 56.86
C ASP A 290 -16.18 92.44 58.11
N ALA A 291 -15.95 91.81 59.27
CA ALA A 291 -16.55 92.25 60.54
C ALA A 291 -15.94 93.58 61.01
N ALA A 292 -14.63 93.80 60.85
CA ALA A 292 -13.98 95.07 61.16
C ALA A 292 -14.41 96.19 60.19
N ASN A 293 -14.63 95.86 58.91
CA ASN A 293 -15.13 96.78 57.90
C ASN A 293 -16.63 97.05 58.09
N ALA A 294 -17.45 96.05 58.41
CA ALA A 294 -18.86 96.23 58.74
C ALA A 294 -19.04 97.03 60.03
N GLU A 295 -18.18 96.84 61.03
CA GLU A 295 -18.16 97.67 62.24
C GLU A 295 -17.69 99.09 61.93
N ARG A 296 -16.62 99.27 61.13
CA ARG A 296 -16.18 100.59 60.66
C ARG A 296 -17.23 101.28 59.81
N GLU A 297 -17.92 100.58 58.93
CA GLU A 297 -19.02 101.09 58.11
C GLU A 297 -20.27 101.35 58.95
N ARG A 298 -20.53 100.60 60.02
CA ARG A 298 -21.63 100.90 60.95
C ARG A 298 -21.31 102.15 61.75
N VAL A 299 -20.08 102.28 62.26
CA VAL A 299 -19.60 103.48 62.98
C VAL A 299 -19.50 104.69 62.05
N GLU A 300 -19.01 104.55 60.81
CA GLU A 300 -18.99 105.65 59.83
C GLU A 300 -20.40 106.02 59.38
N ARG A 301 -21.32 105.06 59.23
CA ARG A 301 -22.70 105.34 58.85
C ARG A 301 -23.48 105.97 59.99
N GLU A 302 -23.31 105.51 61.23
CA GLU A 302 -23.86 106.17 62.43
C GLU A 302 -23.26 107.57 62.62
N ALA A 303 -21.96 107.76 62.38
CA ALA A 303 -21.31 109.08 62.44
C ALA A 303 -21.73 110.00 61.29
N ARG A 304 -21.93 109.48 60.07
CA ARG A 304 -22.44 110.23 58.91
C ARG A 304 -23.92 110.54 59.03
N GLU A 305 -24.74 109.63 59.55
CA GLU A 305 -26.16 109.87 59.81
C GLU A 305 -26.36 110.84 60.97
N ALA A 306 -25.52 110.78 62.03
CA ALA A 306 -25.51 111.78 63.09
C ALA A 306 -25.03 113.15 62.58
N ALA A 307 -23.95 113.19 61.78
CA ALA A 307 -23.45 114.43 61.19
C ALA A 307 -24.40 115.03 60.13
N GLU A 308 -25.08 114.21 59.33
CA GLU A 308 -26.11 114.68 58.39
C GLU A 308 -27.39 115.09 59.11
N ALA A 309 -27.78 114.43 60.19
CA ALA A 309 -28.92 114.86 61.01
C ALA A 309 -28.63 116.18 61.75
N GLU A 310 -27.41 116.34 62.27
CA GLU A 310 -26.96 117.58 62.92
C GLU A 310 -26.78 118.70 61.90
N ALA A 311 -26.20 118.43 60.73
CA ALA A 311 -26.08 119.41 59.64
C ALA A 311 -27.44 119.77 59.02
N ARG A 312 -28.40 118.83 58.93
CA ARG A 312 -29.77 119.13 58.48
C ARG A 312 -30.56 119.91 59.54
N ALA A 313 -30.38 119.63 60.83
CA ALA A 313 -31.00 120.41 61.91
C ALA A 313 -30.40 121.82 62.02
N GLU A 314 -29.09 121.97 61.83
CA GLU A 314 -28.38 123.26 61.76
C GLU A 314 -28.81 124.05 60.51
N ALA A 315 -28.80 123.41 59.34
CA ALA A 315 -29.22 124.04 58.09
C ALA A 315 -30.71 124.40 58.07
N GLN A 316 -31.58 123.60 58.71
CA GLN A 316 -33.00 123.93 58.84
C GLN A 316 -33.21 125.09 59.82
N ARG A 317 -32.47 125.17 60.94
CA ARG A 317 -32.51 126.35 61.83
C ARG A 317 -32.03 127.60 61.13
N ILE A 318 -30.91 127.53 60.41
CA ILE A 318 -30.36 128.66 59.66
C ILE A 318 -31.30 129.07 58.51
N ALA A 319 -31.93 128.11 57.82
CA ALA A 319 -32.90 128.41 56.76
C ALA A 319 -34.21 128.99 57.30
N ASP A 320 -34.73 128.50 58.44
CA ASP A 320 -35.95 129.02 59.07
C ASP A 320 -35.71 130.43 59.67
N GLU A 321 -34.51 130.70 60.20
CA GLU A 321 -34.10 132.00 60.73
C GLU A 321 -33.84 133.02 59.61
N GLN A 322 -33.19 132.61 58.51
CA GLN A 322 -32.98 133.46 57.32
C GLN A 322 -34.28 133.70 56.54
N ALA A 323 -35.19 132.72 56.45
CA ALA A 323 -36.49 132.91 55.81
C ALA A 323 -37.41 133.84 56.64
N ALA A 324 -37.32 133.82 57.97
CA ALA A 324 -38.04 134.75 58.84
C ALA A 324 -37.45 136.19 58.76
N GLU A 325 -36.12 136.33 58.67
CA GLU A 325 -35.45 137.62 58.48
C GLU A 325 -35.72 138.22 57.08
N GLU A 326 -35.67 137.42 56.01
CA GLU A 326 -35.97 137.89 54.66
C GLU A 326 -37.44 138.30 54.52
N ALA A 327 -38.38 137.51 55.08
CA ALA A 327 -39.80 137.88 55.07
C ALA A 327 -40.09 139.15 55.89
N ALA A 328 -39.39 139.38 57.01
CA ALA A 328 -39.53 140.59 57.81
C ALA A 328 -38.87 141.81 57.15
N ALA A 329 -37.70 141.63 56.52
CA ALA A 329 -36.97 142.70 55.82
C ALA A 329 -37.63 143.12 54.51
N GLU A 330 -38.33 142.22 53.83
CA GLU A 330 -39.07 142.51 52.59
C GLU A 330 -40.42 143.19 52.89
N ALA A 331 -41.11 142.79 53.96
CA ALA A 331 -42.30 143.49 54.45
C ALA A 331 -41.99 144.92 54.97
N GLU A 332 -40.85 145.11 55.65
CA GLU A 332 -40.40 146.42 56.14
C GLU A 332 -39.90 147.33 54.98
N ARG A 333 -39.29 146.76 53.94
CA ARG A 333 -38.93 147.50 52.72
C ARG A 333 -40.16 148.01 51.97
N GLN A 334 -41.15 147.15 51.72
CA GLN A 334 -42.39 147.56 51.05
C GLN A 334 -43.19 148.58 51.87
N ARG A 335 -43.11 148.53 53.21
CA ARG A 335 -43.72 149.53 54.10
C ARG A 335 -43.00 150.88 54.05
N ARG A 336 -41.66 150.89 53.95
CA ARG A 336 -40.85 152.11 53.78
C ARG A 336 -41.02 152.73 52.40
N GLU A 337 -41.17 151.92 51.35
CA GLU A 337 -41.50 152.38 50.00
C GLU A 337 -42.87 153.07 49.93
N ARG A 338 -43.89 152.61 50.69
CA ARG A 338 -45.19 153.33 50.79
C ARG A 338 -45.12 154.64 51.58
N VAL A 339 -44.44 154.66 52.73
CA VAL A 339 -44.40 155.84 53.63
C VAL A 339 -43.52 156.96 53.06
N GLN A 340 -42.45 156.64 52.32
CA GLN A 340 -41.64 157.65 51.64
C GLN A 340 -42.37 158.32 50.46
N PHE A 341 -43.27 157.62 49.79
CA PHE A 341 -44.05 158.16 48.67
C PHE A 341 -45.10 159.20 49.13
N GLU A 342 -45.74 159.01 50.28
CA GLU A 342 -46.75 159.95 50.83
C GLU A 342 -46.16 161.25 51.42
N LEU A 343 -44.87 161.26 51.83
CA LEU A 343 -44.22 162.40 52.50
C LEU A 343 -43.55 163.38 51.53
N ASN A 344 -42.96 162.87 50.46
CA ASN A 344 -42.18 163.65 49.50
C ASN A 344 -42.90 163.87 48.16
N GLY A 345 -43.92 163.05 47.85
CA GLY A 345 -44.45 162.99 46.49
C GLY A 345 -43.34 162.74 45.45
N PRO A 346 -43.61 162.94 44.15
CA PRO A 346 -42.60 162.84 43.11
C PRO A 346 -41.69 164.07 43.12
N GLY A 347 -40.40 163.91 42.78
CA GLY A 347 -39.48 165.05 42.65
C GLY A 347 -39.78 165.92 41.42
N ASP A 348 -39.33 167.17 41.43
CA ASP A 348 -39.69 168.21 40.46
C ASP A 348 -39.56 167.79 38.97
N VAL A 349 -38.49 167.09 38.60
CA VAL A 349 -38.26 166.59 37.23
C VAL A 349 -39.27 165.50 36.84
N GLU A 350 -39.64 164.62 37.77
CA GLU A 350 -40.57 163.51 37.53
C GLU A 350 -42.03 164.01 37.40
N ILE A 351 -42.40 165.04 38.17
CA ILE A 351 -43.65 165.80 38.03
C ILE A 351 -43.75 166.46 36.64
N VAL A 352 -42.68 167.10 36.16
CA VAL A 352 -42.64 167.77 34.85
C VAL A 352 -42.69 166.77 33.68
N THR A 353 -42.01 165.63 33.81
CA THR A 353 -41.91 164.63 32.74
C THR A 353 -43.21 163.83 32.57
N THR A 354 -43.87 163.42 33.66
CA THR A 354 -45.17 162.69 33.60
C THR A 354 -46.29 163.56 32.95
N LEU A 355 -46.30 164.89 33.14
CA LEU A 355 -47.31 165.83 32.61
C LEU A 355 -47.11 166.35 31.16
N ALA A 356 -45.91 166.71 30.66
CA ALA A 356 -45.74 167.09 29.25
C ALA A 356 -45.92 165.87 28.31
N LEU A 357 -45.93 164.66 28.88
CA LEU A 357 -46.09 163.45 28.10
C LEU A 357 -47.55 163.09 27.86
N GLU A 358 -48.33 162.95 28.92
CA GLU A 358 -49.76 162.67 28.82
C GLU A 358 -50.46 163.75 27.96
N TYR A 359 -49.91 164.98 28.00
CA TYR A 359 -50.32 166.11 27.18
C TYR A 359 -49.43 166.36 25.92
N ALA A 360 -48.49 165.46 25.59
CA ALA A 360 -47.63 165.41 24.39
C ALA A 360 -46.86 166.71 23.99
N THR A 361 -46.33 167.42 24.97
CA THR A 361 -45.49 168.63 24.97
C THR A 361 -44.06 168.35 25.50
N ASN A 362 -43.12 169.31 25.37
CA ASN A 362 -41.78 169.21 25.96
C ASN A 362 -41.75 169.62 27.45
N THR A 363 -40.72 169.22 28.18
CA THR A 363 -40.55 169.49 29.62
C THR A 363 -40.48 170.99 29.98
N THR A 364 -39.95 171.86 29.13
CA THR A 364 -39.84 173.31 29.36
C THR A 364 -41.19 174.02 29.40
N VAL A 365 -42.20 173.57 28.65
CA VAL A 365 -43.56 174.15 28.65
C VAL A 365 -44.23 173.96 30.01
N VAL A 366 -44.10 172.76 30.58
CA VAL A 366 -44.70 172.44 31.88
C VAL A 366 -44.08 173.25 33.01
N VAL A 367 -42.77 173.58 32.92
CA VAL A 367 -42.15 174.54 33.85
C VAL A 367 -42.82 175.92 33.75
N GLY A 368 -43.19 176.38 32.56
CA GLY A 368 -43.93 177.63 32.37
C GLY A 368 -45.34 177.61 32.98
N TRP A 369 -45.96 176.43 33.11
CA TRP A 369 -47.21 176.27 33.87
C TRP A 369 -46.97 176.36 35.37
N LEU A 370 -45.91 175.73 35.89
CA LEU A 370 -45.55 175.77 37.31
C LEU A 370 -45.17 177.20 37.78
N GLU A 371 -44.60 178.07 36.94
CA GLU A 371 -44.29 179.48 37.29
C GLU A 371 -45.50 180.43 37.35
N LYS A 372 -46.57 180.16 36.59
CA LYS A 372 -47.84 180.91 36.67
C LYS A 372 -48.80 180.32 37.69
N PHE A 373 -48.59 179.07 38.07
CA PHE A 373 -49.36 178.44 39.10
C PHE A 373 -49.07 179.11 40.45
N ASN A 374 -50.10 179.70 41.05
CA ASN A 374 -50.00 180.38 42.33
C ASN A 374 -50.38 179.43 43.48
N ALA A 375 -49.41 179.13 44.34
CA ALA A 375 -49.58 178.16 45.41
C ALA A 375 -50.47 178.65 46.57
N ALA A 376 -50.42 179.93 46.96
CA ALA A 376 -51.10 180.37 48.18
C ALA A 376 -52.64 180.32 48.10
N ALA A 377 -53.22 180.37 46.90
CA ALA A 377 -54.66 180.26 46.68
C ALA A 377 -55.17 178.81 46.74
N PHE A 378 -54.27 177.84 46.60
CA PHE A 378 -54.67 176.45 46.53
C PHE A 378 -54.71 175.82 47.91
N LYS A 379 -55.92 175.59 48.40
CA LYS A 379 -56.19 174.77 49.59
C LYS A 379 -56.41 173.33 49.13
N SER A 380 -55.58 172.42 49.61
CA SER A 380 -55.88 171.00 49.46
C SER A 380 -57.01 170.57 50.41
N PRO A 381 -58.01 169.80 49.93
CA PRO A 381 -58.98 169.11 50.77
C PRO A 381 -58.49 167.70 51.17
N THR A 382 -58.14 167.57 52.46
CA THR A 382 -58.23 166.35 53.29
C THR A 382 -57.38 165.12 52.96
N GLU A 383 -56.50 164.81 53.92
CA GLU A 383 -56.18 163.45 54.39
C GLU A 383 -57.46 162.71 54.80
N LYS A 384 -57.67 161.49 54.32
CA LYS A 384 -58.32 160.41 55.09
C LYS A 384 -58.17 159.04 54.44
N ALA A 385 -57.46 158.21 55.20
CA ALA A 385 -57.72 156.80 55.46
C ALA A 385 -57.02 155.72 54.61
N ALA A 386 -56.06 155.11 55.32
CA ALA A 386 -55.70 153.68 55.38
C ALA A 386 -54.79 153.11 54.29
#